data_AF-A0A2G4IS21-F1
#
_entry.id   AF-A0A2G4IS21-F1
#
_cell.length_a   1.000
_cell.length_b   1.000
_cell.length_c   1.000
_cell.angle_alpha   90.00
_cell.angle_beta   90.00
_cell.angle_gamma   90.00
#
_symmetry.space_group_name_H-M   'P 1'
#
loop_
_entity.id
_entity.type
_entity.pdbx_description
1 polymer ?
#
loop_
_entity_poly.entity_id
_entity_poly.type
_entity_poly.pdbx_seq_one_letter_code
_entity_poly.pdbx_strand_id
1 'polypeptide(L)'
;MPNCSHGRITRMRPAAFVFAVAALAQWLVPLVGVWQHERIIARGVAVRFECAAPNPYDPFRGRFLAVRPAETMVLAPEGIAQSGDGANRIMVPVWATLVADEHGLSRIQSLSLEPVSGPTVIRLGARLSVETDGAKMVLISWPFDRFYLNERLAPDADRLVAERLGGSKPPVAEIRLLNGQAVLTDILLDGVSIRETVKQQAK
;
A
#
# COMPACT_ATOMS: atom_id res chain seq x y z
N MET A 1 -31.03 49.42 -42.58
CA MET A 1 -29.85 48.71 -43.13
C MET A 1 -29.28 47.82 -42.03
N PRO A 2 -29.06 46.52 -42.26
CA PRO A 2 -28.84 45.56 -41.19
C PRO A 2 -27.40 45.56 -40.68
N ASN A 3 -27.26 45.39 -39.38
CA ASN A 3 -26.01 45.44 -38.62
C ASN A 3 -25.41 44.02 -38.57
N CYS A 4 -24.38 43.75 -39.38
CA CYS A 4 -23.70 42.45 -39.41
C CYS A 4 -22.60 42.38 -38.35
N SER A 5 -22.96 41.97 -37.13
CA SER A 5 -21.99 41.62 -36.09
C SER A 5 -21.27 40.31 -36.45
N HIS A 6 -20.05 40.41 -36.99
CA HIS A 6 -19.19 39.25 -37.21
C HIS A 6 -18.65 38.73 -35.87
N GLY A 7 -19.17 37.59 -35.43
CA GLY A 7 -18.61 36.83 -34.32
C GLY A 7 -17.18 36.40 -34.64
N ARG A 8 -16.20 36.96 -33.92
CA ARG A 8 -14.81 36.51 -34.01
C ARG A 8 -14.69 35.15 -33.36
N ILE A 9 -14.68 34.10 -34.18
CA ILE A 9 -14.24 32.77 -33.77
C ILE A 9 -12.73 32.87 -33.50
N THR A 10 -12.34 32.95 -32.24
CA THR A 10 -10.94 32.90 -31.82
C THR A 10 -10.34 31.54 -32.21
N ARG A 11 -9.66 31.47 -33.36
CA ARG A 11 -8.81 30.33 -33.72
C ARG A 11 -7.72 30.21 -32.66
N MET A 12 -7.83 29.21 -31.78
CA MET A 12 -6.71 28.83 -30.91
C MET A 12 -5.49 28.55 -31.79
N ARG A 13 -4.38 29.20 -31.47
CA ARG A 13 -3.11 28.93 -32.15
C ARG A 13 -2.77 27.46 -31.90
N PRO A 14 -2.32 26.69 -32.92
CA PRO A 14 -2.09 25.25 -32.78
C PRO A 14 -1.13 24.93 -31.62
N ALA A 15 -0.15 25.79 -31.36
CA ALA A 15 0.75 25.68 -30.21
C ALA A 15 0.03 25.79 -28.85
N ALA A 16 -0.96 26.69 -28.71
CA ALA A 16 -1.74 26.82 -27.48
C ALA A 16 -2.65 25.62 -27.24
N PHE A 17 -3.19 25.02 -28.31
CA PHE A 17 -3.96 23.78 -28.22
C PHE A 17 -3.10 22.60 -27.76
N VAL A 18 -1.93 22.39 -28.36
CA VAL A 18 -0.99 21.34 -27.96
C VAL A 18 -0.55 21.52 -26.51
N PHE A 19 -0.25 22.75 -26.10
CA PHE A 19 0.09 23.06 -24.71
C PHE A 19 -1.04 22.72 -23.74
N ALA A 20 -2.28 23.09 -24.06
CA ALA A 20 -3.44 22.77 -23.22
C ALA A 20 -3.66 21.26 -23.07
N VAL A 21 -3.54 20.50 -24.15
CA VAL A 21 -3.65 19.03 -24.12
C VAL A 21 -2.53 18.42 -23.27
N ALA A 22 -1.28 18.88 -23.42
CA ALA A 22 -0.17 18.41 -22.63
C ALA A 22 -0.36 18.70 -21.12
N ALA A 23 -0.81 19.91 -20.78
CA ALA A 23 -1.11 20.28 -19.41
C ALA A 23 -2.22 19.38 -18.81
N LEU A 24 -3.32 19.17 -19.55
CA LEU A 24 -4.40 18.27 -19.10
C LEU A 24 -3.92 16.83 -18.90
N ALA A 25 -3.10 16.32 -19.82
CA ALA A 25 -2.52 14.98 -19.71
C ALA A 25 -1.60 14.86 -18.48
N GLN A 26 -0.82 15.89 -18.16
CA GLN A 26 0.04 15.93 -16.98
C GLN A 26 -0.75 15.87 -15.67
N TRP A 27 -1.91 16.54 -15.59
CA TRP A 27 -2.78 16.52 -14.40
C TRP A 27 -3.59 15.23 -14.27
N LEU A 28 -3.90 14.54 -15.37
CA LEU A 28 -4.74 13.35 -15.35
C LEU A 28 -4.14 12.21 -14.50
N VAL A 29 -2.82 11.99 -14.61
CA VAL A 29 -2.11 10.92 -13.90
C VAL A 29 -2.26 11.03 -12.37
N PRO A 30 -1.89 12.14 -11.71
CA PRO A 30 -2.05 12.27 -10.26
C PRO A 30 -3.52 12.28 -9.84
N LEU A 31 -4.44 12.86 -10.63
CA LEU A 31 -5.86 12.87 -10.32
C LEU A 31 -6.48 11.47 -10.32
N VAL A 32 -6.13 10.64 -11.30
CA VAL A 32 -6.57 9.24 -11.34
C VAL A 32 -5.99 8.47 -10.15
N GLY A 33 -4.73 8.72 -9.78
CA GLY A 33 -4.12 8.11 -8.60
C GLY A 33 -4.85 8.46 -7.30
N VAL A 34 -5.13 9.74 -7.06
CA VAL A 34 -5.92 10.19 -5.89
C VAL A 34 -7.31 9.58 -5.91
N TRP A 35 -7.98 9.58 -7.05
CA TRP A 35 -9.32 8.99 -7.17
C TRP A 35 -9.32 7.48 -6.87
N GLN A 36 -8.33 6.74 -7.36
CA GLN A 36 -8.16 5.32 -7.04
C GLN A 36 -7.91 5.13 -5.54
N HIS A 37 -7.02 5.93 -4.95
CA HIS A 37 -6.69 5.86 -3.53
C HIS A 37 -7.92 6.09 -2.64
N GLU A 38 -8.66 7.18 -2.87
CA GLU A 38 -9.90 7.50 -2.15
C GLU A 38 -10.97 6.42 -2.34
N ARG A 39 -11.08 5.87 -3.56
CA ARG A 39 -12.02 4.78 -3.84
C ARG A 39 -11.67 3.51 -3.05
N ILE A 40 -10.38 3.17 -2.92
CA ILE A 40 -9.92 2.04 -2.11
C ILE A 40 -10.25 2.30 -0.64
N ILE A 41 -9.96 3.49 -0.11
CA ILE A 41 -10.28 3.83 1.28
C ILE A 41 -11.78 3.72 1.56
N ALA A 42 -12.61 4.29 0.68
CA ALA A 42 -14.06 4.38 0.89
C ALA A 42 -14.82 3.07 0.66
N ARG A 43 -14.35 2.22 -0.27
CA ARG A 43 -15.09 1.02 -0.71
C ARG A 43 -14.35 -0.29 -0.46
N GLY A 44 -13.10 -0.24 -0.01
CA GLY A 44 -12.28 -1.41 0.23
C GLY A 44 -12.67 -2.15 1.52
N VAL A 45 -12.48 -3.45 1.50
CA VAL A 45 -12.64 -4.32 2.67
C VAL A 45 -11.50 -4.04 3.65
N ALA A 46 -11.83 -3.90 4.93
CA ALA A 46 -10.83 -3.75 5.99
C ALA A 46 -10.12 -5.08 6.21
N VAL A 47 -8.80 -5.06 6.17
CA VAL A 47 -7.95 -6.22 6.42
C VAL A 47 -6.87 -5.79 7.40
N ARG A 48 -6.54 -6.65 8.36
CA ARG A 48 -5.61 -6.34 9.44
C ARG A 48 -4.52 -7.39 9.51
N PHE A 49 -3.30 -7.00 9.83
CA PHE A 49 -2.19 -7.94 9.99
C PHE A 49 -1.21 -7.41 11.04
N GLU A 50 -0.57 -8.32 11.74
CA GLU A 50 0.51 -7.96 12.66
C GLU A 50 1.67 -7.34 11.88
N CYS A 51 2.27 -6.31 12.46
CA CYS A 51 3.39 -5.62 11.85
C CYS A 51 4.36 -5.08 12.90
N ALA A 52 5.60 -4.87 12.48
CA ALA A 52 6.49 -3.93 13.13
C ALA A 52 6.34 -2.56 12.46
N ALA A 53 6.44 -1.48 13.23
CA ALA A 53 6.33 -0.13 12.70
C ALA A 53 7.38 0.85 13.28
N PRO A 54 8.68 0.51 13.31
CA PRO A 54 9.71 1.42 13.81
C PRO A 54 9.76 2.71 12.98
N ASN A 55 10.13 3.84 13.57
CA ASN A 55 10.37 5.09 12.84
C ASN A 55 11.81 5.19 12.31
N PRO A 56 12.06 5.04 11.00
CA PRO A 56 13.33 5.44 10.43
C PRO A 56 13.34 6.96 10.26
N TYR A 57 14.17 7.65 11.04
CA TYR A 57 14.37 9.08 10.83
C TYR A 57 14.95 9.36 9.43
N ASP A 58 14.22 10.11 8.59
CA ASP A 58 14.64 10.56 7.25
C ASP A 58 14.48 12.09 7.11
N PRO A 59 15.59 12.86 7.06
CA PRO A 59 15.55 14.33 6.99
C PRO A 59 14.83 14.91 5.77
N PHE A 60 14.75 14.17 4.66
CA PHE A 60 14.18 14.68 3.40
C PHE A 60 12.72 14.31 3.20
N ARG A 61 12.24 13.27 3.88
CA ARG A 61 10.89 12.71 3.68
C ARG A 61 9.94 12.98 4.84
N GLY A 62 10.43 13.61 5.91
CA GLY A 62 9.68 13.78 7.16
C GLY A 62 9.56 12.47 7.93
N ARG A 63 8.81 12.49 9.05
CA ARG A 63 8.65 11.31 9.91
C ARG A 63 7.50 10.43 9.45
N PHE A 64 7.76 9.13 9.47
CA PHE A 64 6.79 8.09 9.18
C PHE A 64 7.14 6.83 9.99
N LEU A 65 6.17 5.96 10.20
CA LEU A 65 6.43 4.63 10.76
C LEU A 65 6.66 3.65 9.60
N ALA A 66 7.79 2.94 9.60
CA ALA A 66 8.12 1.95 8.58
C ALA A 66 7.37 0.65 8.88
N VAL A 67 6.29 0.41 8.15
CA VAL A 67 5.41 -0.73 8.36
C VAL A 67 6.00 -1.96 7.69
N ARG A 68 6.19 -3.00 8.50
CA ARG A 68 6.72 -4.30 8.09
C ARG A 68 5.76 -5.38 8.58
N PRO A 69 4.88 -5.91 7.73
CA PRO A 69 4.03 -7.03 8.11
C PRO A 69 4.87 -8.21 8.61
N ALA A 70 4.39 -8.91 9.63
CA ALA A 70 5.11 -10.03 10.25
C ALA A 70 5.31 -11.19 9.25
N GLU A 71 4.30 -11.44 8.40
CA GLU A 71 4.37 -12.46 7.37
C GLU A 71 5.21 -11.95 6.19
N THR A 72 6.46 -12.42 6.13
CA THR A 72 7.42 -12.05 5.08
C THR A 72 7.84 -13.23 4.23
N MET A 73 7.63 -14.46 4.70
CA MET A 73 8.03 -15.67 3.99
C MET A 73 6.91 -16.71 4.02
N VAL A 74 6.56 -17.25 2.85
CA VAL A 74 5.47 -18.22 2.69
C VAL A 74 5.86 -19.30 1.69
N LEU A 75 5.08 -20.38 1.64
CA LEU A 75 5.28 -21.45 0.66
C LEU A 75 5.15 -20.90 -0.77
N ALA A 76 6.07 -21.31 -1.63
CA ALA A 76 6.09 -20.94 -3.02
C ALA A 76 4.85 -21.49 -3.75
N PRO A 77 4.19 -20.69 -4.63
CA PRO A 77 3.20 -21.24 -5.53
C PRO A 77 3.86 -22.19 -6.53
N GLU A 78 3.08 -23.16 -7.02
CA GLU A 78 3.53 -24.04 -8.10
C GLU A 78 3.89 -23.24 -9.35
N GLY A 79 4.92 -23.68 -10.07
CA GLY A 79 5.34 -23.04 -11.31
C GLY A 79 6.16 -21.76 -11.15
N ILE A 80 6.49 -21.32 -9.92
CA ILE A 80 7.39 -20.17 -9.77
C ILE A 80 8.76 -20.53 -10.37
N ALA A 81 9.25 -19.69 -11.28
CA ALA A 81 10.47 -19.98 -12.01
C ALA A 81 11.63 -20.19 -11.03
N GLN A 82 12.29 -21.34 -11.14
CA GLN A 82 13.48 -21.64 -10.35
C GLN A 82 14.63 -20.76 -10.83
N SER A 83 15.47 -20.37 -9.87
CA SER A 83 16.66 -19.56 -10.08
C SER A 83 17.60 -20.18 -11.11
N GLY A 84 17.49 -19.78 -12.38
CA GLY A 84 18.66 -19.65 -13.26
C GLY A 84 19.51 -18.49 -12.78
N ASP A 85 20.79 -18.45 -13.18
CA ASP A 85 21.76 -17.43 -12.76
C ASP A 85 21.23 -16.02 -13.10
N GLY A 86 20.62 -15.33 -12.11
CA GLY A 86 19.94 -14.04 -12.27
C GLY A 86 18.44 -13.99 -11.91
N ALA A 87 17.70 -15.11 -11.94
CA ALA A 87 16.26 -15.15 -11.68
C ALA A 87 15.89 -14.98 -10.19
N ASN A 88 16.83 -15.27 -9.27
CA ASN A 88 16.62 -15.08 -7.82
C ASN A 88 16.54 -13.60 -7.39
N ARG A 89 16.76 -12.66 -8.32
CA ARG A 89 16.72 -11.21 -8.07
C ARG A 89 15.43 -10.54 -8.58
N ILE A 90 14.63 -11.24 -9.38
CA ILE A 90 13.44 -10.66 -10.01
C ILE A 90 12.24 -10.89 -9.10
N MET A 91 11.56 -9.80 -8.79
CA MET A 91 10.30 -9.86 -8.06
C MET A 91 9.17 -10.17 -9.03
N VAL A 92 8.50 -11.30 -8.83
CA VAL A 92 7.39 -11.78 -9.66
C VAL A 92 6.07 -11.32 -9.03
N PRO A 93 5.13 -10.74 -9.80
CA PRO A 93 3.82 -10.43 -9.27
C PRO A 93 3.04 -11.71 -8.94
N VAL A 94 2.45 -11.77 -7.76
CA VAL A 94 1.60 -12.88 -7.30
C VAL A 94 0.31 -12.33 -6.71
N TRP A 95 -0.74 -13.16 -6.72
CA TRP A 95 -2.04 -12.86 -6.12
C TRP A 95 -2.20 -13.72 -4.88
N ALA A 96 -2.28 -13.06 -3.73
CA ALA A 96 -2.44 -13.72 -2.43
C ALA A 96 -3.90 -13.63 -1.96
N THR A 97 -4.46 -14.76 -1.56
CA THR A 97 -5.78 -14.79 -0.90
C THR A 97 -5.59 -14.67 0.60
N LEU A 98 -6.21 -13.66 1.21
CA LEU A 98 -6.12 -13.40 2.64
C LEU A 98 -7.34 -13.97 3.37
N VAL A 99 -7.09 -14.58 4.53
CA VAL A 99 -8.13 -15.10 5.42
C VAL A 99 -7.88 -14.58 6.83
N ALA A 100 -8.92 -14.04 7.45
CA ALA A 100 -8.90 -13.59 8.84
C ALA A 100 -9.04 -14.77 9.80
N ASP A 101 -8.26 -14.76 10.87
CA ASP A 101 -8.39 -15.66 12.01
C ASP A 101 -9.49 -15.21 12.99
N GLU A 102 -9.64 -15.95 14.09
CA GLU A 102 -10.63 -15.68 15.14
C GLU A 102 -10.43 -14.32 15.83
N HIS A 103 -9.23 -13.75 15.76
CA HIS A 103 -8.89 -12.45 16.31
C HIS A 103 -9.05 -11.31 15.28
N GLY A 104 -9.49 -11.64 14.06
CA GLY A 104 -9.64 -10.68 12.96
C GLY A 104 -8.33 -10.29 12.29
N LEU A 105 -7.25 -11.04 12.53
CA LEU A 105 -5.95 -10.85 11.87
C LEU A 105 -5.86 -11.74 10.64
N SER A 106 -5.49 -11.15 9.52
CA SER A 106 -5.44 -11.78 8.22
C SER A 106 -4.07 -12.36 7.92
N ARG A 107 -4.04 -13.56 7.37
CA ARG A 107 -2.83 -14.26 6.90
C ARG A 107 -2.97 -14.69 5.45
N ILE A 108 -1.85 -14.91 4.78
CA ILE A 108 -1.81 -15.45 3.43
C ILE A 108 -2.21 -16.93 3.47
N GLN A 109 -3.36 -17.26 2.90
CA GLN A 109 -3.83 -18.65 2.79
C GLN A 109 -3.20 -19.34 1.57
N SER A 110 -3.15 -18.64 0.45
CA SER A 110 -2.68 -19.20 -0.82
C SER A 110 -2.07 -18.12 -1.71
N LEU A 111 -1.18 -18.55 -2.60
CA LEU A 111 -0.57 -17.73 -3.63
C LEU A 111 -0.88 -18.30 -5.01
N SER A 112 -1.15 -17.40 -5.96
CA SER A 112 -1.34 -17.71 -7.37
C SER A 112 -0.42 -16.86 -8.24
N LEU A 113 0.14 -17.47 -9.29
CA LEU A 113 0.85 -16.76 -10.36
C LEU A 113 -0.10 -16.15 -11.38
N GLU A 114 -1.35 -16.61 -11.42
CA GLU A 114 -2.38 -16.08 -12.29
C GLU A 114 -3.28 -15.10 -11.53
N PRO A 115 -3.84 -14.08 -12.21
CA PRO A 115 -4.76 -13.13 -11.59
C PRO A 115 -5.98 -13.81 -10.99
N VAL A 116 -6.09 -13.76 -9.66
CA VAL A 116 -7.29 -14.19 -8.92
C VAL A 116 -8.09 -12.95 -8.55
N SER A 117 -9.41 -13.06 -8.67
CA SER A 117 -10.34 -12.02 -8.23
C SER A 117 -11.02 -12.44 -6.92
N GLY A 118 -11.12 -11.51 -5.98
CA GLY A 118 -11.82 -11.73 -4.72
C GLY A 118 -11.76 -10.51 -3.82
N PRO A 119 -12.67 -10.41 -2.83
CA PRO A 119 -12.72 -9.27 -1.92
C PRO A 119 -11.49 -9.18 -1.00
N THR A 120 -10.86 -10.32 -0.70
CA THR A 120 -9.68 -10.43 0.16
C THR A 120 -8.42 -10.84 -0.61
N VAL A 121 -8.40 -10.62 -1.92
CA VAL A 121 -7.22 -10.89 -2.76
C VAL A 121 -6.36 -9.64 -2.89
N ILE A 122 -5.05 -9.78 -2.64
CA ILE A 122 -4.05 -8.71 -2.75
C ILE A 122 -2.97 -9.08 -3.76
N ARG A 123 -2.52 -8.09 -4.54
CA ARG A 123 -1.36 -8.24 -5.43
C ARG A 123 -0.07 -7.94 -4.66
N LEU A 124 0.84 -8.92 -4.64
CA LEU A 124 2.13 -8.84 -3.95
C LEU A 124 3.28 -9.05 -4.91
N GLY A 125 4.49 -8.68 -4.48
CA GLY A 125 5.73 -9.16 -5.11
C GLY A 125 6.23 -10.40 -4.37
N ALA A 126 6.66 -11.43 -5.10
CA ALA A 126 7.31 -12.60 -4.53
C ALA A 126 8.66 -12.83 -5.20
N ARG A 127 9.66 -13.23 -4.42
CA ARG A 127 10.94 -13.72 -4.94
C ARG A 127 11.30 -15.02 -4.24
N LEU A 128 11.92 -15.95 -4.97
CA LEU A 128 12.42 -17.17 -4.34
C LEU A 128 13.48 -16.81 -3.28
N SER A 129 13.50 -17.56 -2.19
CA SER A 129 14.42 -17.31 -1.07
C SER A 129 15.25 -18.55 -0.75
N VAL A 130 14.62 -19.58 -0.19
CA VAL A 130 15.28 -20.78 0.34
C VAL A 130 14.40 -22.00 0.12
N GLU A 131 15.01 -23.16 -0.04
CA GLU A 131 14.33 -24.46 0.05
C GLU A 131 14.62 -25.05 1.44
N THR A 132 13.58 -25.41 2.19
CA THR A 132 13.69 -25.98 3.54
C THR A 132 12.84 -27.24 3.58
N ASP A 133 13.43 -28.37 3.96
CA ASP A 133 12.75 -29.67 4.04
C ASP A 133 11.96 -30.06 2.76
N GLY A 134 12.51 -29.73 1.59
CA GLY A 134 11.88 -29.99 0.28
C GLY A 134 10.74 -29.02 -0.09
N ALA A 135 10.40 -28.08 0.80
CA ALA A 135 9.45 -27.02 0.53
C ALA A 135 10.17 -25.74 0.09
N LYS A 136 9.75 -25.19 -1.07
CA LYS A 136 10.28 -23.92 -1.57
C LYS A 136 9.57 -22.76 -0.88
N MET A 137 10.34 -21.80 -0.40
CA MET A 137 9.84 -20.60 0.25
C MET A 137 10.11 -19.36 -0.61
N VAL A 138 9.13 -18.46 -0.63
CA VAL A 138 9.25 -17.14 -1.27
C VAL A 138 9.25 -16.03 -0.24
N LEU A 139 10.10 -15.03 -0.44
CA LEU A 139 10.02 -13.77 0.28
C LEU A 139 8.97 -12.87 -0.39
N ILE A 140 8.08 -12.33 0.43
CA ILE A 140 6.98 -11.45 0.03
C ILE A 140 7.36 -9.98 0.22
N SER A 141 7.03 -9.19 -0.79
CA SER A 141 7.08 -7.73 -0.76
C SER A 141 5.65 -7.18 -0.77
N TRP A 142 5.31 -6.51 0.31
CA TRP A 142 4.04 -5.85 0.49
C TRP A 142 3.99 -4.52 -0.28
N PRO A 143 2.83 -4.13 -0.82
CA PRO A 143 2.68 -2.92 -1.64
C PRO A 143 2.64 -1.62 -0.83
N PHE A 144 2.89 -1.69 0.48
CA PHE A 144 2.97 -0.57 1.40
C PHE A 144 4.12 -0.82 2.37
N ASP A 145 4.84 0.24 2.72
CA ASP A 145 6.01 0.18 3.60
C ASP A 145 6.03 1.33 4.62
N ARG A 146 5.09 2.28 4.54
CA ARG A 146 5.13 3.54 5.28
C ARG A 146 3.75 3.99 5.74
N PHE A 147 3.70 4.44 6.98
CA PHE A 147 2.56 5.13 7.55
C PHE A 147 2.93 6.57 7.89
N TYR A 148 2.38 7.51 7.12
CA TYR A 148 2.56 8.93 7.37
C TYR A 148 1.59 9.41 8.47
N LEU A 149 2.13 10.27 9.34
CA LEU A 149 1.43 10.93 10.43
C LEU A 149 1.94 12.36 10.57
N ASN A 150 1.22 13.17 11.35
CA ASN A 150 1.64 14.55 11.59
C ASN A 150 3.00 14.56 12.30
N GLU A 151 3.93 15.36 11.80
CA GLU A 151 5.31 15.49 12.31
C GLU A 151 5.35 15.79 13.83
N ARG A 152 4.40 16.57 14.33
CA ARG A 152 4.29 16.91 15.76
C ARG A 152 3.89 15.71 16.62
N LEU A 153 3.15 14.76 16.04
CA LEU A 153 2.64 13.57 16.73
C LEU A 153 3.55 12.36 16.54
N ALA A 154 4.47 12.42 15.58
CA ALA A 154 5.37 11.32 15.24
C ALA A 154 6.28 10.85 16.38
N PRO A 155 6.86 11.72 17.23
CA PRO A 155 7.66 11.27 18.37
C PRO A 155 6.86 10.42 19.37
N ASP A 156 5.63 10.82 19.68
CA ASP A 156 4.78 10.07 20.61
C ASP A 156 4.33 8.74 20.02
N ALA A 157 3.94 8.73 18.75
CA ALA A 157 3.56 7.50 18.05
C ALA A 157 4.73 6.50 18.01
N ASP A 158 5.94 6.99 17.72
CA ASP A 158 7.16 6.17 17.69
C ASP A 158 7.45 5.56 19.06
N ARG A 159 7.36 6.35 20.13
CA ARG A 159 7.49 5.86 21.51
C ARG A 159 6.47 4.76 21.82
N LEU A 160 5.19 5.00 21.50
CA LEU A 160 4.13 4.02 21.75
C LEU A 160 4.35 2.71 20.97
N VAL A 161 4.83 2.78 19.73
CA VAL A 161 5.16 1.58 18.96
C VAL A 161 6.40 0.89 19.53
N ALA A 162 7.43 1.64 19.90
CA ALA A 162 8.67 1.10 20.45
C ALA A 162 8.42 0.32 21.76
N GLU A 163 7.50 0.78 22.62
CA GLU A 163 7.08 0.07 23.83
C GLU A 163 6.41 -1.28 23.55
N ARG A 164 5.91 -1.51 22.34
CA ARG A 164 5.27 -2.77 21.93
C ARG A 164 6.18 -3.72 21.16
N LEU A 165 7.36 -3.27 20.74
CA LEU A 165 8.32 -4.11 20.03
C LEU A 165 8.79 -5.27 20.92
N GLY A 166 8.62 -6.50 20.45
CA GLY A 166 8.98 -7.71 21.21
C GLY A 166 8.05 -8.07 22.37
N GLY A 167 6.95 -7.33 22.55
CA GLY A 167 5.91 -7.63 23.53
C GLY A 167 4.86 -8.62 23.01
N SER A 168 3.94 -9.04 23.89
CA SER A 168 2.84 -9.98 23.56
C SER A 168 1.69 -9.36 22.76
N LYS A 169 1.70 -8.03 22.55
CA LYS A 169 0.67 -7.29 21.82
C LYS A 169 1.32 -6.44 20.73
N PRO A 170 1.70 -7.04 19.59
CA PRO A 170 2.36 -6.33 18.52
C PRO A 170 1.41 -5.29 17.88
N PRO A 171 1.95 -4.23 17.26
CA PRO A 171 1.17 -3.32 16.44
C PRO A 171 0.47 -4.05 15.30
N VAL A 172 -0.75 -3.61 14.97
CA VAL A 172 -1.55 -4.20 13.88
C VAL A 172 -1.75 -3.13 12.82
N ALA A 173 -1.33 -3.39 11.59
CA ALA A 173 -1.60 -2.51 10.47
C ALA A 173 -2.98 -2.81 9.89
N GLU A 174 -3.77 -1.77 9.65
CA GLU A 174 -5.06 -1.84 8.97
C GLU A 174 -4.92 -1.31 7.55
N ILE A 175 -5.34 -2.11 6.57
CA ILE A 175 -5.43 -1.71 5.17
C ILE A 175 -6.87 -1.74 4.69
N ARG A 176 -7.10 -1.02 3.60
CA ARG A 176 -8.28 -1.17 2.74
C ARG A 176 -7.87 -1.87 1.46
N LEU A 177 -8.58 -2.94 1.12
CA LEU A 177 -8.31 -3.78 -0.03
C LEU A 177 -9.46 -3.68 -1.04
N LEU A 178 -9.13 -3.36 -2.28
CA LEU A 178 -10.10 -3.29 -3.38
C LEU A 178 -9.42 -3.69 -4.69
N ASN A 179 -9.97 -4.67 -5.40
CA ASN A 179 -9.48 -5.14 -6.70
C ASN A 179 -7.98 -5.45 -6.73
N GLY A 180 -7.44 -6.10 -5.69
CA GLY A 180 -6.02 -6.42 -5.60
C GLY A 180 -5.11 -5.27 -5.15
N GLN A 181 -5.62 -4.05 -5.02
CA GLN A 181 -4.87 -2.87 -4.55
C GLN A 181 -5.13 -2.63 -3.06
N ALA A 182 -4.06 -2.35 -2.32
CA ALA A 182 -4.11 -2.10 -0.89
C ALA A 182 -3.68 -0.67 -0.55
N VAL A 183 -4.38 -0.04 0.39
CA VAL A 183 -3.99 1.22 1.00
C VAL A 183 -3.89 1.03 2.51
N LEU A 184 -2.74 1.35 3.08
CA LEU A 184 -2.55 1.39 4.53
C LEU A 184 -3.28 2.60 5.11
N THR A 185 -4.26 2.34 5.97
CA THR A 185 -5.13 3.38 6.54
C THR A 185 -4.81 3.70 7.99
N ASP A 186 -4.35 2.72 8.76
CA ASP A 186 -4.01 2.94 10.17
C ASP A 186 -3.00 1.93 10.73
N ILE A 187 -2.49 2.25 11.91
CA ILE A 187 -1.80 1.31 12.80
C ILE A 187 -2.57 1.31 14.12
N LEU A 188 -2.94 0.12 14.57
CA LEU A 188 -3.72 -0.13 15.77
C LEU A 188 -2.80 -0.66 16.87
N LEU A 189 -2.92 -0.10 18.07
CA LEU A 189 -2.33 -0.60 19.30
C LEU A 189 -3.48 -1.08 20.18
N ASP A 190 -3.55 -2.39 20.46
CA ASP A 190 -4.67 -3.01 21.19
C ASP A 190 -6.06 -2.70 20.60
N GLY A 191 -6.15 -2.61 19.27
CA GLY A 191 -7.38 -2.27 18.56
C GLY A 191 -7.72 -0.78 18.53
N VAL A 192 -6.91 0.08 19.17
CA VAL A 192 -7.09 1.53 19.18
C VAL A 192 -6.16 2.18 18.15
N SER A 193 -6.69 3.11 17.35
CA SER A 193 -5.91 3.89 16.39
C SER A 193 -4.75 4.61 17.08
N ILE A 194 -3.55 4.47 16.51
CA ILE A 194 -2.38 5.22 16.98
C ILE A 194 -2.61 6.72 16.80
N ARG A 195 -3.26 7.14 15.71
CA ARG A 195 -3.56 8.55 15.41
C ARG A 195 -4.43 9.18 16.48
N GLU A 196 -5.44 8.45 16.95
CA GLU A 196 -6.34 8.96 17.98
C GLU A 196 -5.65 8.96 19.36
N THR A 197 -4.86 7.94 19.67
CA THR A 197 -4.09 7.87 20.93
C THR A 197 -3.15 9.07 21.08
N VAL A 198 -2.36 9.38 20.05
CA VAL A 198 -1.41 10.51 20.13
C VAL A 198 -2.11 11.88 20.10
N LYS A 199 -3.23 12.01 19.39
CA LYS A 199 -4.02 13.26 19.43
C LYS A 199 -4.59 13.55 20.81
N GLN A 200 -5.00 12.51 21.56
CA GLN A 200 -5.51 12.67 22.91
C GLN A 200 -4.41 13.10 23.90
N GLN A 201 -3.18 12.60 23.72
CA GLN A 201 -2.04 12.98 24.56
C GLN A 201 -1.49 14.39 24.26
N ALA A 202 -1.70 14.89 23.05
CA ALA A 202 -1.23 16.21 22.62
C ALA A 202 -2.18 17.38 22.95
N LYS A 203 -3.35 17.09 23.55
CA LYS A 203 -4.29 18.09 24.08
C LYS A 203 -3.91 18.49 25.49
#